data_AF-A0A812TUR9-F1
#
_entry.id   AF-A0A812TUR9-F1
#
_cell.length_a   1.000
_cell.length_b   1.000
_cell.length_c   1.000
_cell.angle_alpha   90.00
_cell.angle_beta   90.00
_cell.angle_gamma   90.00
#
_symmetry.space_group_name_H-M   'P 1'
#
loop_
_entity.id
_entity.type
_entity.pdbx_description
1 polymer ?
#
loop_
_entity_poly.entity_id
_entity_poly.type
_entity_poly.pdbx_seq_one_letter_code
_entity_poly.pdbx_strand_id
1 'polypeptide(L)'
;MQHSQVTGNLDALQGMTRLRKVDLRETHVSGSLNFLEGKGKMESLNLAYTQVAGELGPLRGHAALRMVGLRRSQIAGELAPLKNLKELQTLDLAETEVSGSLEPLAGLTRLEQLRLDKTRVSGPLAPLQHLTELRVLSLHDTTVSGDLEALRPLSQLQELYLSKTAVSGDLAAVRGLTELEKLVLGGVKNIHGRLETLENLTEMTSLELSQTQVSGNVSAVRKLRNLAVLDLQETGVWGNLEVFGTLDLHVLNLRQTAVSGTVADLRGRWLLELLDLRATAVGGELADIAKLRVLETALLSGTRVSGLLSDLQRCCWKLRELDLAMRRSESRVGGLRPLGEEQPPRLLPALERLNVSGCPLNGTAAELLVPLAGTPLQSLAAARSGLRGELPNQTDGGVVSRLESSLEYLDLAGNQLSAIPRLGASVTYLDLSSNAGPIQLGHGVLNQVVMNHTEVYMEGTRLQNPEDVQEEARRLKEELPLQDSRRTLHAEGYACAHFALPALRVTPELFLPQYMCKCRPGHFGKGATCQACPAGTFADDEDQPKCEACPANSTSANGSAALNACDCSYGKPRGEKGNRSCQCDAHTAQLGGLCVPCSKLHIDCPEPGSIAAHAPVEHGYARISGSLQ
;
A
#
# COMPACT_ATOMS: atom_id res chain seq x y z
N MET A 1 26.77 19.66 -11.93
CA MET A 1 26.41 20.81 -12.77
C MET A 1 26.37 22.03 -11.86
N GLN A 2 27.21 23.04 -12.10
CA GLN A 2 27.15 24.30 -11.35
C GLN A 2 26.11 25.19 -12.04
N HIS A 3 25.00 25.49 -11.37
CA HIS A 3 24.04 26.49 -11.84
C HIS A 3 24.73 27.84 -11.98
N SER A 4 24.56 28.49 -13.13
CA SER A 4 25.11 29.81 -13.37
C SER A 4 24.48 30.84 -12.42
N GLN A 5 25.30 31.67 -11.78
CA GLN A 5 24.87 32.79 -10.93
C GLN A 5 24.39 34.01 -11.75
N VAL A 6 24.26 33.88 -13.08
CA VAL A 6 23.76 34.96 -13.92
C VAL A 6 22.30 35.25 -13.55
N THR A 7 22.03 36.50 -13.16
CA THR A 7 20.71 37.03 -12.78
C THR A 7 20.39 38.27 -13.61
N GLY A 8 19.14 38.73 -13.58
CA GLY A 8 18.72 39.98 -14.21
C GLY A 8 17.38 39.86 -14.93
N ASN A 9 16.85 40.98 -15.42
CA ASN A 9 15.58 41.03 -16.15
C ASN A 9 15.85 41.22 -17.66
N LEU A 10 15.16 40.42 -18.50
CA LEU A 10 15.23 40.50 -19.97
C LEU A 10 14.81 41.85 -20.57
N ASP A 11 14.10 42.70 -19.83
CA ASP A 11 13.78 44.07 -20.24
C ASP A 11 15.05 44.88 -20.56
N ALA A 12 16.19 44.54 -19.95
CA ALA A 12 17.49 45.13 -20.26
C ALA A 12 17.92 44.93 -21.74
N LEU A 13 17.33 43.95 -22.44
CA LEU A 13 17.59 43.67 -23.86
C LEU A 13 16.69 44.49 -24.81
N GLN A 14 15.75 45.29 -24.30
CA GLN A 14 14.76 45.99 -25.13
C GLN A 14 15.42 46.94 -26.14
N GLY A 15 16.52 47.60 -25.78
CA GLY A 15 17.29 48.47 -26.69
C GLY A 15 18.13 47.73 -27.75
N MET A 16 18.33 46.43 -27.63
CA MET A 16 19.20 45.66 -28.52
C MET A 16 18.45 45.24 -29.80
N THR A 17 18.43 46.10 -30.81
CA THR A 17 17.63 45.94 -32.05
C THR A 17 18.26 45.00 -33.09
N ARG A 18 19.53 44.61 -32.90
CA ARG A 18 20.27 43.71 -33.81
C ARG A 18 20.39 42.28 -33.28
N LEU A 19 19.74 41.93 -32.16
CA LEU A 19 19.81 40.58 -31.61
C LEU A 19 19.24 39.56 -32.60
N ARG A 20 20.02 38.50 -32.81
CA ARG A 20 19.65 37.34 -33.65
C ARG A 20 19.71 36.04 -32.87
N LYS A 21 20.53 35.98 -31.83
CA LYS A 21 20.66 34.79 -30.97
C LYS A 21 20.75 35.21 -29.52
N VAL A 22 19.99 34.54 -28.66
CA VAL A 22 20.06 34.68 -27.20
C VAL A 22 20.07 33.28 -26.62
N ASP A 23 21.09 32.95 -25.84
CA ASP A 23 21.17 31.72 -25.04
C ASP A 23 21.53 32.11 -23.60
N LEU A 24 20.56 31.97 -22.70
CA LEU A 24 20.69 32.22 -21.27
C LEU A 24 20.14 31.02 -20.49
N ARG A 25 20.25 29.81 -21.04
CA ARG A 25 19.74 28.60 -20.39
C ARG A 25 20.40 28.37 -19.03
N GLU A 26 19.67 27.77 -18.10
CA GLU A 26 20.15 27.42 -16.75
C GLU A 26 20.71 28.62 -15.97
N THR A 27 20.06 29.78 -16.13
CA THR A 27 20.35 31.01 -15.39
C THR A 27 19.13 31.47 -14.59
N HIS A 28 19.32 32.45 -13.71
CA HIS A 28 18.26 33.02 -12.87
C HIS A 28 17.68 34.32 -13.49
N VAL A 29 17.70 34.42 -14.82
CA VAL A 29 17.10 35.57 -15.50
C VAL A 29 15.58 35.48 -15.45
N SER A 30 14.94 36.64 -15.29
CA SER A 30 13.49 36.82 -15.17
C SER A 30 13.00 37.88 -16.16
N GLY A 31 11.71 38.25 -16.07
CA GLY A 31 11.07 39.18 -16.99
C GLY A 31 10.30 38.44 -18.08
N SER A 32 10.07 39.12 -19.21
CA SER A 32 9.22 38.61 -20.29
C SER A 32 9.89 38.63 -21.65
N LEU A 33 9.23 38.03 -22.65
CA LEU A 33 9.68 38.05 -24.05
C LEU A 33 9.45 39.40 -24.75
N ASN A 34 8.92 40.42 -24.07
CA ASN A 34 8.54 41.71 -24.68
C ASN A 34 9.71 42.44 -25.36
N PHE A 35 10.95 42.18 -24.95
CA PHE A 35 12.13 42.73 -25.62
C PHE A 35 12.27 42.29 -27.10
N LEU A 36 11.49 41.29 -27.55
CA LEU A 36 11.44 40.81 -28.94
C LEU A 36 10.43 41.57 -29.79
N GLU A 37 9.45 42.22 -29.18
CA GLU A 37 8.31 42.79 -29.89
C GLU A 37 8.73 43.77 -31.00
N GLY A 38 8.23 43.53 -32.22
CA GLY A 38 8.52 44.37 -33.39
C GLY A 38 9.94 44.24 -33.98
N LYS A 39 10.79 43.31 -33.52
CA LYS A 39 12.19 43.20 -34.00
C LYS A 39 12.38 42.26 -35.19
N GLY A 40 11.61 41.16 -35.28
CA GLY A 40 11.52 40.28 -36.45
C GLY A 40 12.80 39.58 -36.94
N LYS A 41 13.95 39.75 -36.27
CA LYS A 41 15.29 39.28 -36.73
C LYS A 41 15.89 38.13 -35.92
N MET A 42 15.15 37.62 -34.94
CA MET A 42 15.62 36.52 -34.09
C MET A 42 15.71 35.22 -34.90
N GLU A 43 16.79 34.49 -34.70
CA GLU A 43 17.08 33.19 -35.31
C GLU A 43 17.15 32.08 -34.25
N SER A 44 17.59 32.38 -33.03
CA SER A 44 17.70 31.41 -31.95
C SER A 44 17.39 32.06 -30.60
N LEU A 45 16.47 31.47 -29.85
CA LEU A 45 16.14 31.88 -28.49
C LEU A 45 16.18 30.65 -27.58
N ASN A 46 17.08 30.64 -26.61
CA ASN A 46 17.16 29.60 -25.59
C ASN A 46 17.19 30.23 -24.19
N LEU A 47 16.08 30.06 -23.47
CA LEU A 47 15.87 30.51 -22.10
C LEU A 47 15.38 29.34 -21.24
N ALA A 48 15.74 28.10 -21.60
CA ALA A 48 15.37 26.91 -20.84
C ALA A 48 15.92 26.97 -19.40
N TYR A 49 15.16 26.49 -18.42
CA TYR A 49 15.50 26.50 -17.00
C TYR A 49 15.79 27.92 -16.47
N THR A 50 14.92 28.87 -16.79
CA THR A 50 14.97 30.27 -16.29
C THR A 50 13.66 30.68 -15.64
N GLN A 51 13.61 31.88 -15.05
CA GLN A 51 12.41 32.44 -14.39
C GLN A 51 11.62 33.38 -15.33
N VAL A 52 11.82 33.25 -16.64
CA VAL A 52 11.14 34.07 -17.64
C VAL A 52 9.66 33.68 -17.68
N ALA A 53 8.79 34.68 -17.70
CA ALA A 53 7.34 34.55 -17.64
C ALA A 53 6.65 35.32 -18.77
N GLY A 54 5.33 35.12 -18.89
CA GLY A 54 4.50 35.79 -19.90
C GLY A 54 4.10 34.86 -21.03
N GLU A 55 3.84 35.41 -22.21
CA GLU A 55 3.27 34.65 -23.33
C GLU A 55 4.18 34.59 -24.56
N LEU A 56 3.84 33.72 -25.51
CA LEU A 56 4.55 33.56 -26.79
C LEU A 56 4.29 34.70 -27.79
N GLY A 57 3.38 35.64 -27.49
CA GLY A 57 2.99 36.75 -28.36
C GLY A 57 4.16 37.50 -29.01
N PRO A 58 5.21 37.89 -28.26
CA PRO A 58 6.37 38.60 -28.79
C PRO A 58 7.20 37.82 -29.83
N LEU A 59 6.99 36.53 -30.01
CA LEU A 59 7.64 35.74 -31.08
C LEU A 59 7.00 35.97 -32.45
N ARG A 60 5.83 36.61 -32.53
CA ARG A 60 5.15 36.90 -33.79
C ARG A 60 6.05 37.71 -34.73
N GLY A 61 6.12 37.29 -35.99
CA GLY A 61 6.87 38.00 -37.03
C GLY A 61 8.37 37.71 -37.07
N HIS A 62 8.90 36.88 -36.15
CA HIS A 62 10.30 36.44 -36.19
C HIS A 62 10.52 35.26 -37.16
N ALA A 63 10.19 35.46 -38.44
CA ALA A 63 10.15 34.41 -39.47
C ALA A 63 11.48 33.65 -39.68
N ALA A 64 12.61 34.21 -39.23
CA ALA A 64 13.92 33.58 -39.29
C ALA A 64 14.25 32.66 -38.10
N LEU A 65 13.35 32.53 -37.12
CA LEU A 65 13.54 31.66 -35.96
C LEU A 65 13.69 30.20 -36.38
N ARG A 66 14.79 29.59 -35.95
CA ARG A 66 15.11 28.17 -36.13
C ARG A 66 15.03 27.40 -34.82
N MET A 67 15.31 28.05 -33.69
CA MET A 67 15.29 27.42 -32.38
C MET A 67 14.56 28.30 -31.36
N VAL A 68 13.60 27.70 -30.67
CA VAL A 68 12.94 28.25 -29.48
C VAL A 68 13.00 27.21 -28.38
N GLY A 69 13.77 27.48 -27.31
CA GLY A 69 13.86 26.66 -26.11
C GLY A 69 13.43 27.47 -24.90
N LEU A 70 12.30 27.11 -24.30
CA LEU A 70 11.71 27.75 -23.12
C LEU A 70 11.36 26.71 -22.05
N ARG A 71 11.94 25.51 -22.13
CA ARG A 71 11.69 24.41 -21.21
C ARG A 71 11.77 24.88 -19.76
N ARG A 72 10.80 24.46 -18.94
CA ARG A 72 10.78 24.70 -17.49
C ARG A 72 10.97 26.19 -17.15
N SER A 73 10.25 27.04 -17.88
CA SER A 73 10.05 28.47 -17.62
C SER A 73 8.58 28.75 -17.28
N GLN A 74 8.25 29.98 -16.92
CA GLN A 74 6.89 30.41 -16.54
C GLN A 74 6.10 30.96 -17.74
N ILE A 75 6.41 30.49 -18.95
CA ILE A 75 5.72 30.89 -20.17
C ILE A 75 4.36 30.18 -20.26
N ALA A 76 3.33 30.94 -20.63
CA ALA A 76 1.95 30.50 -20.74
C ALA A 76 1.33 30.95 -22.08
N GLY A 77 0.02 30.69 -22.23
CA GLY A 77 -0.76 31.08 -23.39
C GLY A 77 -0.73 30.06 -24.53
N GLU A 78 -1.33 30.42 -25.66
CA GLU A 78 -1.53 29.50 -26.78
C GLU A 78 -0.38 29.49 -27.81
N LEU A 79 -0.31 28.45 -28.63
CA LEU A 79 0.70 28.27 -29.68
C LEU A 79 0.47 29.16 -30.93
N ALA A 80 -0.64 29.90 -31.02
CA ALA A 80 -1.00 30.73 -32.18
C ALA A 80 0.13 31.69 -32.68
N PRO A 81 0.95 32.30 -31.81
CA PRO A 81 2.10 33.11 -32.23
C PRO A 81 3.13 32.41 -33.12
N LEU A 82 3.19 31.07 -33.09
CA LEU A 82 4.20 30.29 -33.80
C LEU A 82 3.83 29.97 -35.25
N LYS A 83 2.57 30.20 -35.66
CA LYS A 83 1.98 29.72 -36.93
C LYS A 83 2.80 29.98 -38.20
N ASN A 84 3.52 31.10 -38.23
CA ASN A 84 4.26 31.58 -39.40
C ASN A 84 5.79 31.46 -39.27
N LEU A 85 6.30 30.76 -38.24
CA LEU A 85 7.74 30.56 -38.04
C LEU A 85 8.25 29.40 -38.90
N LYS A 86 8.13 29.51 -40.23
CA LYS A 86 8.33 28.40 -41.19
C LYS A 86 9.74 27.82 -41.21
N GLU A 87 10.71 28.56 -40.68
CA GLU A 87 12.11 28.14 -40.57
C GLU A 87 12.43 27.39 -39.26
N LEU A 88 11.43 27.20 -38.39
CA LEU A 88 11.62 26.61 -37.07
C LEU A 88 11.97 25.13 -37.19
N GLN A 89 13.12 24.76 -36.61
CA GLN A 89 13.66 23.39 -36.58
C GLN A 89 13.54 22.77 -35.19
N THR A 90 13.63 23.57 -34.13
CA THR A 90 13.54 23.09 -32.75
C THR A 90 12.57 23.96 -31.97
N LEU A 91 11.56 23.31 -31.39
CA LEU A 91 10.62 23.89 -30.44
C LEU A 91 10.60 23.05 -29.17
N ASP A 92 11.12 23.60 -28.07
CA ASP A 92 11.09 22.98 -26.75
C ASP A 92 10.38 23.91 -25.76
N LEU A 93 9.14 23.57 -25.42
CA LEU A 93 8.31 24.24 -24.43
C LEU A 93 7.93 23.29 -23.28
N ALA A 94 8.67 22.19 -23.10
CA ALA A 94 8.37 21.19 -22.09
C ALA A 94 8.31 21.81 -20.68
N GLU A 95 7.43 21.30 -19.81
CA GLU A 95 7.26 21.77 -18.44
C GLU A 95 6.96 23.28 -18.32
N THR A 96 6.15 23.83 -19.25
CA THR A 96 5.63 25.21 -19.21
C THR A 96 4.10 25.21 -19.09
N GLU A 97 3.48 26.39 -18.97
CA GLU A 97 2.03 26.53 -18.86
C GLU A 97 1.32 26.76 -20.21
N VAL A 98 2.02 26.54 -21.32
CA VAL A 98 1.43 26.72 -22.66
C VAL A 98 0.26 25.76 -22.88
N SER A 99 -0.74 26.23 -23.62
CA SER A 99 -2.03 25.56 -23.81
C SER A 99 -2.55 25.70 -25.25
N GLY A 100 -3.78 25.23 -25.48
CA GLY A 100 -4.43 25.29 -26.79
C GLY A 100 -4.08 24.10 -27.68
N SER A 101 -4.46 24.19 -28.96
CA SER A 101 -4.32 23.09 -29.92
C SER A 101 -2.99 23.11 -30.69
N LEU A 102 -2.68 21.98 -31.34
CA LEU A 102 -1.50 21.82 -32.21
C LEU A 102 -1.65 22.49 -33.59
N GLU A 103 -2.82 23.03 -33.94
CA GLU A 103 -3.13 23.66 -35.23
C GLU A 103 -2.09 24.71 -35.70
N PRO A 104 -1.57 25.60 -34.82
CA PRO A 104 -0.55 26.56 -35.24
C PRO A 104 0.73 25.90 -35.77
N LEU A 105 1.01 24.65 -35.39
CA LEU A 105 2.21 23.93 -35.82
C LEU A 105 2.08 23.31 -37.22
N ALA A 106 0.86 23.23 -37.78
CA ALA A 106 0.57 22.40 -38.94
C ALA A 106 1.41 22.68 -40.19
N GLY A 107 1.88 23.92 -40.33
CA GLY A 107 2.69 24.33 -41.47
C GLY A 107 4.16 24.57 -41.15
N LEU A 108 4.70 24.07 -40.03
CA LEU A 108 6.11 24.24 -39.65
C LEU A 108 6.96 23.08 -40.20
N THR A 109 6.93 22.86 -41.52
CA THR A 109 7.41 21.63 -42.16
C THR A 109 8.91 21.35 -42.01
N ARG A 110 9.70 22.32 -41.52
CA ARG A 110 11.13 22.17 -41.19
C ARG A 110 11.40 21.74 -39.75
N LEU A 111 10.35 21.48 -38.98
CA LEU A 111 10.49 21.14 -37.56
C LEU A 111 11.08 19.74 -37.43
N GLU A 112 12.25 19.65 -36.79
CA GLU A 112 12.98 18.42 -36.54
C GLU A 112 12.74 17.92 -35.10
N GLN A 113 12.54 18.84 -34.15
CA GLN A 113 12.31 18.52 -32.74
C GLN A 113 11.14 19.30 -32.17
N LEU A 114 10.14 18.59 -31.67
CA LEU A 114 8.98 19.13 -30.98
C LEU A 114 8.85 18.51 -29.58
N ARG A 115 9.04 19.33 -28.55
CA ARG A 115 8.84 18.94 -27.15
C ARG A 115 7.82 19.86 -26.48
N LEU A 116 6.66 19.29 -26.13
CA LEU A 116 5.56 19.94 -25.43
C LEU A 116 5.12 19.11 -24.21
N ASP A 117 5.96 18.19 -23.73
CA ASP A 117 5.61 17.35 -22.60
C ASP A 117 5.34 18.14 -21.33
N LYS A 118 4.42 17.63 -20.50
CA LYS A 118 3.98 18.26 -19.25
C LYS A 118 3.53 19.72 -19.44
N THR A 119 2.81 19.98 -20.53
CA THR A 119 2.12 21.26 -20.79
C THR A 119 0.61 21.04 -20.82
N ARG A 120 -0.16 22.12 -21.05
CA ARG A 120 -1.62 22.07 -21.13
C ARG A 120 -2.14 22.02 -22.57
N VAL A 121 -1.31 21.60 -23.52
CA VAL A 121 -1.73 21.45 -24.92
C VAL A 121 -2.75 20.31 -25.07
N SER A 122 -3.64 20.46 -26.03
CA SER A 122 -4.79 19.58 -26.27
C SER A 122 -5.13 19.48 -27.76
N GLY A 123 -6.20 18.74 -28.08
CA GLY A 123 -6.68 18.58 -29.45
C GLY A 123 -5.97 17.47 -30.24
N PRO A 124 -6.31 17.30 -31.53
CA PRO A 124 -5.90 16.13 -32.31
C PRO A 124 -4.43 16.18 -32.76
N LEU A 125 -3.85 15.00 -33.02
CA LEU A 125 -2.52 14.85 -33.67
C LEU A 125 -2.47 15.29 -35.15
N ALA A 126 -3.62 15.39 -35.82
CA ALA A 126 -3.71 15.66 -37.27
C ALA A 126 -2.87 16.85 -37.79
N PRO A 127 -2.71 17.97 -37.06
CA PRO A 127 -1.81 19.06 -37.47
C PRO A 127 -0.37 18.61 -37.72
N LEU A 128 0.11 17.56 -37.05
CA LEU A 128 1.51 17.13 -37.16
C LEU A 128 1.81 16.31 -38.43
N GLN A 129 0.79 15.88 -39.18
CA GLN A 129 0.95 14.93 -40.29
C GLN A 129 1.85 15.40 -41.45
N HIS A 130 2.11 16.71 -41.55
CA HIS A 130 2.95 17.31 -42.60
C HIS A 130 4.37 17.65 -42.12
N LEU A 131 4.72 17.36 -40.87
CA LEU A 131 6.02 17.68 -40.30
C LEU A 131 7.04 16.57 -40.61
N THR A 132 7.23 16.25 -41.89
CA THR A 132 7.95 15.05 -42.34
C THR A 132 9.45 15.02 -42.00
N GLU A 133 10.03 16.15 -41.58
CA GLU A 133 11.41 16.26 -41.09
C GLU A 133 11.54 16.00 -39.58
N LEU A 134 10.42 15.73 -38.89
CA LEU A 134 10.39 15.53 -37.44
C LEU A 134 11.13 14.24 -37.07
N ARG A 135 12.14 14.38 -36.21
CA ARG A 135 12.95 13.32 -35.63
C ARG A 135 12.54 13.02 -34.19
N VAL A 136 12.11 14.04 -33.45
CA VAL A 136 11.69 13.90 -32.06
C VAL A 136 10.32 14.52 -31.84
N LEU A 137 9.40 13.71 -31.32
CA LEU A 137 8.08 14.15 -30.86
C LEU A 137 7.85 13.73 -29.40
N SER A 138 7.78 14.71 -28.50
CA SER A 138 7.45 14.49 -27.09
C SER A 138 6.20 15.28 -26.71
N LEU A 139 5.12 14.55 -26.42
CA LEU A 139 3.83 15.10 -25.96
C LEU A 139 3.34 14.43 -24.67
N HIS A 140 4.21 13.69 -23.96
CA HIS A 140 3.81 12.93 -22.79
C HIS A 140 3.24 13.82 -21.69
N ASP A 141 2.27 13.30 -20.93
CA ASP A 141 1.59 14.04 -19.86
C ASP A 141 0.91 15.33 -20.37
N THR A 142 0.14 15.20 -21.45
CA THR A 142 -0.70 16.27 -22.04
C THR A 142 -2.10 15.73 -22.33
N THR A 143 -3.01 16.59 -22.80
CA THR A 143 -4.38 16.19 -23.17
C THR A 143 -4.59 16.05 -24.68
N VAL A 144 -3.48 15.91 -25.43
CA VAL A 144 -3.52 15.65 -26.87
C VAL A 144 -4.24 14.34 -27.13
N SER A 145 -5.08 14.34 -28.17
CA SER A 145 -5.93 13.24 -28.58
C SER A 145 -5.81 12.98 -30.09
N GLY A 146 -6.70 12.17 -30.64
CA GLY A 146 -6.70 11.82 -32.06
C GLY A 146 -5.92 10.54 -32.35
N ASP A 147 -5.94 10.17 -33.63
CA ASP A 147 -5.46 8.87 -34.10
C ASP A 147 -3.95 8.88 -34.41
N LEU A 148 -3.25 7.79 -34.05
CA LEU A 148 -1.85 7.56 -34.42
C LEU A 148 -1.62 7.58 -35.93
N GLU A 149 -2.63 7.30 -36.77
CA GLU A 149 -2.49 7.39 -38.24
C GLU A 149 -1.99 8.76 -38.72
N ALA A 150 -2.23 9.83 -37.95
CA ALA A 150 -1.69 11.16 -38.24
C ALA A 150 -0.14 11.18 -38.27
N LEU A 151 0.53 10.25 -37.59
CA LEU A 151 1.99 10.17 -37.51
C LEU A 151 2.61 9.29 -38.59
N ARG A 152 1.80 8.54 -39.35
CA ARG A 152 2.26 7.63 -40.39
C ARG A 152 3.19 8.27 -41.44
N PRO A 153 3.01 9.54 -41.86
CA PRO A 153 3.91 10.17 -42.84
C PRO A 153 5.30 10.53 -42.30
N LEU A 154 5.54 10.46 -40.97
CA LEU A 154 6.74 10.99 -40.32
C LEU A 154 7.93 10.03 -40.40
N SER A 155 8.31 9.59 -41.60
CA SER A 155 9.31 8.53 -41.83
C SER A 155 10.71 8.75 -41.21
N GLN A 156 11.07 9.98 -40.85
CA GLN A 156 12.34 10.32 -40.18
C GLN A 156 12.24 10.32 -38.64
N LEU A 157 11.10 9.91 -38.08
CA LEU A 157 10.89 9.95 -36.64
C LEU A 157 11.75 8.89 -35.94
N GLN A 158 12.55 9.36 -34.99
CA GLN A 158 13.50 8.57 -34.20
C GLN A 158 13.00 8.37 -32.77
N GLU A 159 12.38 9.39 -32.18
CA GLU A 159 11.84 9.30 -30.82
C GLU A 159 10.38 9.76 -30.76
N LEU A 160 9.52 8.90 -30.23
CA LEU A 160 8.09 9.18 -30.03
C LEU A 160 7.67 8.92 -28.58
N TYR A 161 7.30 9.97 -27.86
CA TYR A 161 6.80 9.91 -26.48
C TYR A 161 5.37 10.46 -26.39
N LEU A 162 4.40 9.57 -26.21
CA LEU A 162 2.97 9.90 -26.07
C LEU A 162 2.36 9.34 -24.78
N SER A 163 3.17 8.85 -23.83
CA SER A 163 2.65 8.29 -22.59
C SER A 163 1.75 9.26 -21.83
N LYS A 164 0.68 8.74 -21.21
CA LYS A 164 -0.33 9.53 -20.47
C LYS A 164 -0.97 10.66 -21.30
N THR A 165 -1.29 10.39 -22.56
CA THR A 165 -2.12 11.27 -23.41
C THR A 165 -3.49 10.63 -23.69
N ALA A 166 -4.36 11.34 -24.40
CA ALA A 166 -5.67 10.85 -24.82
C ALA A 166 -5.68 10.34 -26.28
N VAL A 167 -4.50 10.05 -26.85
CA VAL A 167 -4.38 9.52 -28.21
C VAL A 167 -4.96 8.11 -28.30
N SER A 168 -5.36 7.73 -29.52
CA SER A 168 -5.98 6.44 -29.81
C SER A 168 -5.46 5.91 -31.13
N GLY A 169 -5.88 4.70 -31.51
CA GLY A 169 -5.64 4.15 -32.84
C GLY A 169 -4.84 2.85 -32.80
N ASP A 170 -4.52 2.37 -34.00
CA ASP A 170 -3.80 1.11 -34.20
C ASP A 170 -2.28 1.36 -34.22
N LEU A 171 -1.53 0.50 -33.54
CA LEU A 171 -0.08 0.42 -33.60
C LEU A 171 0.45 0.26 -35.04
N ALA A 172 -0.38 -0.19 -35.99
CA ALA A 172 -0.06 -0.25 -37.41
C ALA A 172 0.39 1.09 -38.02
N ALA A 173 -0.05 2.21 -37.45
CA ALA A 173 0.34 3.54 -37.90
C ALA A 173 1.85 3.79 -37.84
N VAL A 174 2.58 3.15 -36.90
CA VAL A 174 4.03 3.34 -36.74
C VAL A 174 4.88 2.33 -37.54
N ARG A 175 4.27 1.40 -38.29
CA ARG A 175 4.97 0.35 -39.03
C ARG A 175 6.05 0.87 -39.98
N GLY A 176 5.81 2.04 -40.59
CA GLY A 176 6.67 2.65 -41.59
C GLY A 176 7.76 3.57 -41.02
N LEU A 177 7.80 3.76 -39.70
CA LEU A 177 8.75 4.66 -39.04
C LEU A 177 10.06 3.91 -38.79
N THR A 178 10.76 3.51 -39.85
CA THR A 178 11.89 2.56 -39.76
C THR A 178 13.12 3.12 -39.04
N GLU A 179 13.22 4.44 -38.87
CA GLU A 179 14.27 5.11 -38.08
C GLU A 179 13.95 5.18 -36.58
N LEU A 180 12.81 4.63 -36.13
CA LEU A 180 12.35 4.76 -34.76
C LEU A 180 13.24 3.98 -33.78
N GLU A 181 13.92 4.73 -32.92
CA GLU A 181 14.78 4.23 -31.85
C GLU A 181 14.01 4.08 -30.53
N LYS A 182 13.02 4.94 -30.28
CA LYS A 182 12.26 4.95 -29.02
C LYS A 182 10.77 5.14 -29.27
N LEU A 183 9.98 4.20 -28.76
CA LEU A 183 8.52 4.25 -28.78
C LEU A 183 7.96 4.10 -27.36
N VAL A 184 7.45 5.20 -26.81
CA VAL A 184 6.93 5.28 -25.44
C VAL A 184 5.46 5.69 -25.44
N LEU A 185 4.58 4.70 -25.31
CA LEU A 185 3.12 4.84 -25.34
C LEU A 185 2.45 4.43 -24.01
N GLY A 186 3.25 4.30 -22.93
CA GLY A 186 2.77 3.84 -21.62
C GLY A 186 1.55 4.60 -21.08
N GLY A 187 0.56 3.88 -20.58
CA GLY A 187 -0.66 4.43 -19.98
C GLY A 187 -1.71 4.94 -20.98
N VAL A 188 -1.49 4.80 -22.30
CA VAL A 188 -2.46 5.23 -23.32
C VAL A 188 -3.45 4.09 -23.62
N LYS A 189 -4.56 4.08 -22.88
CA LYS A 189 -5.52 2.97 -22.84
C LYS A 189 -6.22 2.66 -24.17
N ASN A 190 -6.21 3.57 -25.15
CA ASN A 190 -6.93 3.42 -26.41
C ASN A 190 -6.02 3.03 -27.60
N ILE A 191 -4.74 2.78 -27.34
CA ILE A 191 -3.85 2.16 -28.33
C ILE A 191 -4.10 0.65 -28.35
N HIS A 192 -4.36 0.12 -29.54
CA HIS A 192 -4.58 -1.29 -29.79
C HIS A 192 -3.74 -1.74 -31.00
N GLY A 193 -3.91 -2.99 -31.43
CA GLY A 193 -3.20 -3.54 -32.59
C GLY A 193 -2.29 -4.70 -32.24
N ARG A 194 -1.42 -5.05 -33.18
CA ARG A 194 -0.57 -6.25 -33.14
C ARG A 194 0.90 -5.90 -32.97
N LEU A 195 1.57 -6.48 -31.98
CA LEU A 195 3.01 -6.32 -31.73
C LEU A 195 3.86 -6.71 -32.95
N GLU A 196 3.40 -7.69 -33.74
CA GLU A 196 4.01 -8.13 -35.00
C GLU A 196 4.23 -6.99 -35.99
N THR A 197 3.47 -5.90 -35.87
CA THR A 197 3.63 -4.72 -36.72
C THR A 197 4.99 -4.03 -36.55
N LEU A 198 5.63 -4.19 -35.38
CA LEU A 198 6.91 -3.55 -35.06
C LEU A 198 8.12 -4.39 -35.50
N GLU A 199 7.93 -5.56 -36.13
CA GLU A 199 9.01 -6.54 -36.36
C GLU A 199 10.22 -6.02 -37.16
N ASN A 200 10.04 -4.97 -37.97
CA ASN A 200 11.07 -4.44 -38.88
C ASN A 200 11.62 -3.08 -38.42
N LEU A 201 11.27 -2.61 -37.22
CA LEU A 201 11.81 -1.36 -36.65
C LEU A 201 13.17 -1.62 -35.99
N THR A 202 14.16 -2.06 -36.76
CA THR A 202 15.41 -2.65 -36.25
C THR A 202 16.31 -1.68 -35.48
N GLU A 203 16.09 -0.37 -35.60
CA GLU A 203 16.80 0.67 -34.84
C GLU A 203 16.28 0.82 -33.39
N MET A 204 15.19 0.14 -33.04
CA MET A 204 14.56 0.25 -31.72
C MET A 204 15.52 -0.11 -30.58
N THR A 205 15.66 0.81 -29.63
CA THR A 205 16.42 0.69 -28.38
C THR A 205 15.51 0.65 -27.16
N SER A 206 14.37 1.35 -27.20
CA SER A 206 13.34 1.33 -26.14
C SER A 206 11.94 1.15 -26.71
N LEU A 207 11.23 0.12 -26.24
CA LEU A 207 9.83 -0.14 -26.55
C LEU A 207 9.01 -0.23 -25.26
N GLU A 208 8.19 0.77 -25.00
CA GLU A 208 7.38 0.89 -23.78
C GLU A 208 5.91 1.07 -24.14
N LEU A 209 5.14 -0.02 -24.06
CA LEU A 209 3.73 -0.12 -24.42
C LEU A 209 2.83 -0.41 -23.20
N SER A 210 3.34 -0.15 -22.00
CA SER A 210 2.67 -0.47 -20.74
C SER A 210 1.22 0.03 -20.69
N GLN A 211 0.30 -0.78 -20.16
CA GLN A 211 -1.11 -0.41 -19.96
C GLN A 211 -1.85 0.03 -21.25
N THR A 212 -1.47 -0.52 -22.40
CA THR A 212 -2.19 -0.38 -23.67
C THR A 212 -3.01 -1.65 -23.99
N GLN A 213 -3.86 -1.60 -25.00
CA GLN A 213 -4.61 -2.77 -25.50
C GLN A 213 -3.85 -3.51 -26.61
N VAL A 214 -2.54 -3.28 -26.76
CA VAL A 214 -1.72 -4.00 -27.74
C VAL A 214 -1.70 -5.49 -27.39
N SER A 215 -1.82 -6.33 -28.40
CA SER A 215 -1.76 -7.78 -28.29
C SER A 215 -0.80 -8.36 -29.33
N GLY A 216 -0.51 -9.65 -29.26
CA GLY A 216 0.35 -10.32 -30.26
C GLY A 216 1.45 -11.15 -29.60
N ASN A 217 2.17 -11.89 -30.43
CA ASN A 217 3.24 -12.76 -29.97
C ASN A 217 4.54 -11.98 -29.76
N VAL A 218 5.17 -12.16 -28.59
CA VAL A 218 6.48 -11.56 -28.27
C VAL A 218 7.60 -11.97 -29.25
N SER A 219 7.44 -13.03 -30.04
CA SER A 219 8.37 -13.37 -31.14
C SER A 219 8.60 -12.22 -32.13
N ALA A 220 7.67 -11.28 -32.21
CA ALA A 220 7.80 -10.06 -33.00
C ALA A 220 9.07 -9.24 -32.68
N VAL A 221 9.54 -9.24 -31.43
CA VAL A 221 10.73 -8.44 -31.05
C VAL A 221 12.06 -9.14 -31.36
N ARG A 222 12.05 -10.38 -31.88
CA ARG A 222 13.28 -11.17 -32.12
C ARG A 222 14.29 -10.46 -33.04
N LYS A 223 13.82 -9.62 -33.95
CA LYS A 223 14.66 -8.88 -34.92
C LYS A 223 15.20 -7.56 -34.35
N LEU A 224 14.69 -7.08 -33.21
CA LEU A 224 15.05 -5.79 -32.61
C LEU A 224 16.36 -5.92 -31.82
N ARG A 225 17.47 -6.13 -32.52
CA ARG A 225 18.77 -6.49 -31.90
C ARG A 225 19.36 -5.41 -31.00
N ASN A 226 18.99 -4.15 -31.21
CA ASN A 226 19.46 -3.02 -30.42
C ASN A 226 18.57 -2.74 -29.19
N LEU A 227 17.51 -3.54 -28.99
CA LEU A 227 16.55 -3.33 -27.92
C LEU A 227 17.20 -3.56 -26.55
N ALA A 228 17.23 -2.51 -25.74
CA ALA A 228 17.77 -2.49 -24.39
C ALA A 228 16.67 -2.40 -23.33
N VAL A 229 15.58 -1.72 -23.63
CA VAL A 229 14.43 -1.52 -22.72
C VAL A 229 13.17 -2.05 -23.37
N LEU A 230 12.50 -2.99 -22.69
CA LEU A 230 11.22 -3.52 -23.10
C LEU A 230 10.24 -3.52 -21.92
N ASP A 231 9.21 -2.67 -22.00
CA ASP A 231 8.09 -2.65 -21.07
C ASP A 231 6.78 -2.95 -21.81
N LEU A 232 6.21 -4.12 -21.53
CA LEU A 232 4.93 -4.59 -22.05
C LEU A 232 3.91 -4.86 -20.93
N GLN A 233 4.12 -4.32 -19.72
CA GLN A 233 3.27 -4.62 -18.58
C GLN A 233 1.79 -4.32 -18.86
N GLU A 234 0.91 -5.16 -18.34
CA GLU A 234 -0.55 -5.01 -18.44
C GLU A 234 -1.04 -4.83 -19.90
N THR A 235 -0.46 -5.58 -20.83
CA THR A 235 -0.90 -5.67 -22.24
C THR A 235 -1.41 -7.06 -22.59
N GLY A 236 -2.03 -7.21 -23.76
CA GLY A 236 -2.55 -8.49 -24.29
C GLY A 236 -1.49 -9.36 -24.99
N VAL A 237 -0.20 -9.13 -24.74
CA VAL A 237 0.87 -9.89 -25.37
C VAL A 237 1.01 -11.29 -24.77
N TRP A 238 1.42 -12.23 -25.61
CA TRP A 238 1.58 -13.64 -25.25
C TRP A 238 2.81 -14.23 -25.95
N GLY A 239 3.15 -15.49 -25.65
CA GLY A 239 4.25 -16.21 -26.28
C GLY A 239 5.23 -16.75 -25.24
N ASN A 240 6.48 -16.95 -25.67
CA ASN A 240 7.51 -17.62 -24.87
C ASN A 240 8.72 -16.72 -24.59
N LEU A 241 9.25 -16.80 -23.36
CA LEU A 241 10.43 -16.09 -22.89
C LEU A 241 11.71 -16.35 -23.70
N GLU A 242 11.82 -17.49 -24.41
CA GLU A 242 12.93 -17.87 -25.30
C GLU A 242 13.37 -16.75 -26.25
N VAL A 243 12.42 -15.94 -26.74
CA VAL A 243 12.70 -14.86 -27.68
C VAL A 243 13.71 -13.86 -27.12
N PHE A 244 13.59 -13.53 -25.83
CA PHE A 244 14.43 -12.56 -25.14
C PHE A 244 15.83 -13.09 -24.86
N GLY A 245 16.04 -14.41 -24.92
CA GLY A 245 17.37 -15.04 -24.84
C GLY A 245 18.32 -14.62 -25.96
N THR A 246 17.80 -14.02 -27.04
CA THR A 246 18.58 -13.51 -28.18
C THR A 246 18.79 -12.00 -28.19
N LEU A 247 18.33 -11.30 -27.15
CA LEU A 247 18.40 -9.85 -27.01
C LEU A 247 19.29 -9.47 -25.81
N ASP A 248 19.96 -8.33 -25.88
CA ASP A 248 20.84 -7.82 -24.83
C ASP A 248 20.12 -6.72 -24.02
N LEU A 249 19.05 -7.14 -23.34
CA LEU A 249 18.18 -6.24 -22.56
C LEU A 249 18.82 -5.83 -21.23
N HIS A 250 18.61 -4.57 -20.85
CA HIS A 250 18.82 -4.03 -19.50
C HIS A 250 17.54 -4.11 -18.66
N VAL A 251 16.38 -3.85 -19.28
CA VAL A 251 15.07 -3.82 -18.62
C VAL A 251 14.11 -4.72 -19.37
N LEU A 252 13.53 -5.70 -18.66
CA LEU A 252 12.45 -6.55 -19.16
C LEU A 252 11.27 -6.53 -18.18
N ASN A 253 10.19 -5.85 -18.56
CA ASN A 253 8.95 -5.80 -17.80
C ASN A 253 7.81 -6.43 -18.60
N LEU A 254 7.34 -7.59 -18.11
CA LEU A 254 6.26 -8.38 -18.68
C LEU A 254 5.13 -8.60 -17.68
N ARG A 255 5.08 -7.80 -16.60
CA ARG A 255 4.10 -7.94 -15.53
C ARG A 255 2.68 -8.03 -16.09
N GLN A 256 1.88 -8.97 -15.58
CA GLN A 256 0.47 -9.15 -15.94
C GLN A 256 0.25 -9.30 -17.46
N THR A 257 1.10 -10.06 -18.13
CA THR A 257 0.93 -10.49 -19.52
C THR A 257 0.65 -11.99 -19.59
N ALA A 258 0.27 -12.49 -20.77
CA ALA A 258 0.08 -13.92 -21.02
C ALA A 258 1.37 -14.62 -21.49
N VAL A 259 2.54 -14.02 -21.26
CA VAL A 259 3.83 -14.63 -21.57
C VAL A 259 4.09 -15.83 -20.65
N SER A 260 4.66 -16.87 -21.23
CA SER A 260 5.01 -18.14 -20.58
C SER A 260 6.45 -18.53 -20.94
N GLY A 261 6.89 -19.73 -20.56
CA GLY A 261 8.26 -20.21 -20.77
C GLY A 261 8.99 -20.37 -19.45
N THR A 262 10.32 -20.42 -19.50
CA THR A 262 11.15 -20.65 -18.32
C THR A 262 12.23 -19.60 -18.16
N VAL A 263 12.54 -19.20 -16.93
CA VAL A 263 13.67 -18.29 -16.65
C VAL A 263 15.02 -18.86 -17.11
N ALA A 264 15.12 -20.17 -17.36
CA ALA A 264 16.28 -20.79 -18.01
C ALA A 264 16.57 -20.21 -19.41
N ASP A 265 15.55 -19.69 -20.08
CA ASP A 265 15.66 -19.09 -21.40
C ASP A 265 16.42 -17.74 -21.39
N LEU A 266 16.53 -17.11 -20.21
CA LEU A 266 17.29 -15.88 -20.00
C LEU A 266 18.77 -16.15 -19.64
N ARG A 267 19.21 -17.41 -19.69
CA ARG A 267 20.62 -17.76 -19.43
C ARG A 267 21.55 -16.96 -20.34
N GLY A 268 22.62 -16.43 -19.76
CA GLY A 268 23.64 -15.69 -20.51
C GLY A 268 23.26 -14.25 -20.86
N ARG A 269 22.17 -13.70 -20.31
CA ARG A 269 21.78 -12.29 -20.46
C ARG A 269 22.48 -11.44 -19.38
N TRP A 270 23.72 -11.05 -19.66
CA TRP A 270 24.60 -10.43 -18.66
C TRP A 270 24.39 -8.94 -18.44
N LEU A 271 23.51 -8.29 -19.20
CA LEU A 271 23.19 -6.87 -19.07
C LEU A 271 21.86 -6.62 -18.35
N LEU A 272 21.09 -7.67 -18.05
CA LEU A 272 19.75 -7.53 -17.48
C LEU A 272 19.83 -7.08 -16.02
N GLU A 273 19.43 -5.84 -15.78
CA GLU A 273 19.43 -5.16 -14.48
C GLU A 273 18.06 -5.26 -13.78
N LEU A 274 16.98 -5.15 -14.56
CA LEU A 274 15.60 -5.25 -14.06
C LEU A 274 14.82 -6.34 -14.80
N LEU A 275 14.29 -7.29 -14.03
CA LEU A 275 13.38 -8.34 -14.50
C LEU A 275 12.07 -8.29 -13.71
N ASP A 276 10.98 -7.89 -14.36
CA ASP A 276 9.63 -7.94 -13.78
C ASP A 276 8.75 -8.91 -14.58
N LEU A 277 8.45 -10.06 -13.97
CA LEU A 277 7.61 -11.12 -14.52
C LEU A 277 6.34 -11.32 -13.70
N ARG A 278 5.98 -10.38 -12.82
CA ARG A 278 4.89 -10.57 -11.86
C ARG A 278 3.59 -10.97 -12.54
N ALA A 279 2.89 -11.94 -11.96
CA ALA A 279 1.61 -12.46 -12.47
C ALA A 279 1.66 -12.91 -13.95
N THR A 280 2.74 -13.57 -14.35
CA THR A 280 2.85 -14.29 -15.63
C THR A 280 2.84 -15.80 -15.41
N ALA A 281 2.72 -16.59 -16.48
CA ALA A 281 2.79 -18.05 -16.41
C ALA A 281 4.23 -18.59 -16.46
N VAL A 282 5.24 -17.72 -16.43
CA VAL A 282 6.65 -18.09 -16.53
C VAL A 282 7.07 -18.94 -15.32
N GLY A 283 7.75 -20.05 -15.59
CA GLY A 283 8.28 -20.95 -14.58
C GLY A 283 9.79 -21.08 -14.63
N GLY A 284 10.31 -22.20 -14.14
CA GLY A 284 11.74 -22.50 -14.09
C GLY A 284 12.31 -22.45 -12.67
N GLU A 285 13.63 -22.44 -12.58
CA GLU A 285 14.36 -22.56 -11.31
C GLU A 285 15.06 -21.26 -10.91
N LEU A 286 15.08 -20.95 -9.61
CA LEU A 286 15.85 -19.82 -9.05
C LEU A 286 17.35 -19.92 -9.36
N ALA A 287 17.88 -21.14 -9.52
CA ALA A 287 19.26 -21.37 -9.94
C ALA A 287 19.58 -20.75 -11.33
N ASP A 288 18.58 -20.53 -12.17
CA ASP A 288 18.77 -19.85 -13.46
C ASP A 288 18.76 -18.33 -13.33
N ILE A 289 17.96 -17.78 -12.42
CA ILE A 289 18.04 -16.36 -12.04
C ILE A 289 19.41 -16.04 -11.46
N ALA A 290 19.99 -16.97 -10.69
CA ALA A 290 21.34 -16.80 -10.18
C ALA A 290 22.34 -16.46 -11.31
N LYS A 291 22.17 -16.98 -12.53
CA LYS A 291 23.12 -16.75 -13.63
C LYS A 291 23.09 -15.33 -14.21
N LEU A 292 22.14 -14.48 -13.80
CA LEU A 292 21.99 -13.08 -14.21
C LEU A 292 22.87 -12.17 -13.34
N ARG A 293 24.14 -12.02 -13.72
CA ARG A 293 25.21 -11.46 -12.87
C ARG A 293 25.05 -10.00 -12.46
N VAL A 294 24.38 -9.19 -13.27
CA VAL A 294 24.20 -7.76 -13.02
C VAL A 294 22.80 -7.41 -12.53
N LEU A 295 21.95 -8.42 -12.32
CA LEU A 295 20.56 -8.23 -11.92
C LEU A 295 20.50 -7.51 -10.57
N GLU A 296 19.83 -6.37 -10.57
CA GLU A 296 19.61 -5.53 -9.38
C GLU A 296 18.22 -5.75 -8.80
N THR A 297 17.23 -6.01 -9.67
CA THR A 297 15.83 -6.15 -9.30
C THR A 297 15.18 -7.35 -9.99
N ALA A 298 14.65 -8.28 -9.20
CA ALA A 298 13.91 -9.45 -9.67
C ALA A 298 12.51 -9.50 -9.04
N LEU A 299 11.49 -9.14 -9.81
CA LEU A 299 10.08 -9.15 -9.38
C LEU A 299 9.35 -10.32 -10.04
N LEU A 300 9.14 -11.39 -9.28
CA LEU A 300 8.63 -12.68 -9.76
C LEU A 300 7.39 -13.14 -8.99
N SER A 301 6.73 -12.26 -8.23
CA SER A 301 5.52 -12.60 -7.49
C SER A 301 4.39 -13.07 -8.41
N GLY A 302 3.70 -14.15 -8.02
CA GLY A 302 2.65 -14.76 -8.83
C GLY A 302 3.13 -15.42 -10.13
N THR A 303 4.41 -15.74 -10.25
CA THR A 303 4.94 -16.62 -11.30
C THR A 303 4.87 -18.10 -10.90
N ARG A 304 5.38 -19.00 -11.75
CA ARG A 304 5.61 -20.41 -11.46
C ARG A 304 7.08 -20.73 -11.20
N VAL A 305 7.92 -19.71 -10.96
CA VAL A 305 9.34 -19.91 -10.64
C VAL A 305 9.44 -20.63 -9.31
N SER A 306 10.31 -21.64 -9.26
CA SER A 306 10.46 -22.56 -8.12
C SER A 306 11.94 -22.80 -7.82
N GLY A 307 12.25 -23.64 -6.84
CA GLY A 307 13.64 -23.93 -6.45
C GLY A 307 13.97 -23.42 -5.05
N LEU A 308 15.26 -23.36 -4.73
CA LEU A 308 15.75 -23.01 -3.39
C LEU A 308 16.36 -21.61 -3.40
N LEU A 309 16.07 -20.82 -2.36
CA LEU A 309 16.73 -19.52 -2.18
C LEU A 309 18.26 -19.64 -2.04
N SER A 310 18.76 -20.78 -1.55
CA SER A 310 20.19 -21.07 -1.48
C SER A 310 20.88 -21.10 -2.85
N ASP A 311 20.14 -21.31 -3.94
CA ASP A 311 20.70 -21.32 -5.29
C ASP A 311 21.23 -19.94 -5.72
N LEU A 312 20.77 -18.87 -5.06
CA LEU A 312 21.19 -17.49 -5.33
C LEU A 312 22.53 -17.10 -4.68
N GLN A 313 23.11 -17.97 -3.84
CA GLN A 313 24.31 -17.68 -3.03
C GLN A 313 25.56 -17.27 -3.83
N ARG A 314 25.68 -17.70 -5.10
CA ARG A 314 26.96 -17.66 -5.82
C ARG A 314 27.12 -16.54 -6.84
N CYS A 315 26.11 -15.70 -7.08
CA CYS A 315 26.14 -14.88 -8.30
C CYS A 315 25.41 -13.52 -8.23
N CYS A 316 24.49 -13.32 -7.28
CA CYS A 316 23.63 -12.14 -7.21
C CYS A 316 24.18 -11.04 -6.26
N TRP A 317 25.43 -10.62 -6.46
CA TRP A 317 26.09 -9.61 -5.61
C TRP A 317 25.52 -8.19 -5.78
N LYS A 318 24.84 -7.93 -6.91
CA LYS A 318 24.14 -6.68 -7.18
C LYS A 318 22.64 -6.70 -6.85
N LEU A 319 22.07 -7.86 -6.52
CA LEU A 319 20.63 -7.98 -6.32
C LEU A 319 20.20 -7.25 -5.05
N ARG A 320 19.44 -6.17 -5.23
CA ARG A 320 18.90 -5.30 -4.19
C ARG A 320 17.47 -5.65 -3.83
N GLU A 321 16.69 -6.12 -4.80
CA GLU A 321 15.29 -6.45 -4.59
C GLU A 321 14.92 -7.81 -5.20
N LEU A 322 14.30 -8.66 -4.38
CA LEU A 322 13.79 -9.97 -4.76
C LEU A 322 12.36 -10.14 -4.24
N ASP A 323 11.39 -10.21 -5.16
CA ASP A 323 9.99 -10.49 -4.85
C ASP A 323 9.56 -11.83 -5.45
N LEU A 324 9.28 -12.81 -4.60
CA LEU A 324 8.81 -14.16 -4.93
C LEU A 324 7.39 -14.42 -4.40
N ALA A 325 6.67 -13.38 -3.96
CA ALA A 325 5.41 -13.56 -3.25
C ALA A 325 4.39 -14.40 -4.03
N MET A 326 3.73 -15.34 -3.37
CA MET A 326 2.76 -16.24 -3.97
C MET A 326 1.35 -16.01 -3.43
N ARG A 327 0.36 -15.99 -4.34
CA ARG A 327 -1.06 -15.85 -3.99
C ARG A 327 -1.81 -17.19 -3.88
N ARG A 328 -1.34 -18.26 -4.52
CA ARG A 328 -1.99 -19.60 -4.55
C ARG A 328 -0.94 -20.71 -4.62
N SER A 329 -1.19 -21.82 -3.94
CA SER A 329 -0.27 -22.93 -3.61
C SER A 329 0.20 -23.82 -4.78
N GLU A 330 0.26 -23.30 -6.01
CA GLU A 330 0.53 -24.12 -7.21
C GLU A 330 2.02 -24.25 -7.58
N SER A 331 2.91 -23.41 -7.04
CA SER A 331 4.36 -23.50 -7.30
C SER A 331 5.17 -23.70 -6.01
N ARG A 332 6.26 -24.46 -6.09
CA ARG A 332 7.08 -24.91 -4.96
C ARG A 332 8.38 -24.09 -4.86
N VAL A 333 8.31 -22.87 -4.34
CA VAL A 333 9.51 -22.20 -3.82
C VAL A 333 9.80 -22.80 -2.44
N GLY A 334 10.82 -23.66 -2.36
CA GLY A 334 11.23 -24.35 -1.14
C GLY A 334 12.24 -23.54 -0.31
N GLY A 335 12.29 -23.81 0.99
CA GLY A 335 13.03 -23.04 1.99
C GLY A 335 14.53 -22.80 1.75
N LEU A 336 15.09 -21.85 2.49
CA LEU A 336 16.52 -21.75 2.76
C LEU A 336 16.94 -22.96 3.59
N ARG A 337 17.43 -24.03 2.96
CA ARG A 337 18.17 -25.04 3.73
C ARG A 337 19.55 -24.45 4.05
N PRO A 338 19.99 -24.45 5.31
CA PRO A 338 21.40 -24.25 5.62
C PRO A 338 22.21 -25.30 4.86
N LEU A 339 23.16 -24.86 4.04
CA LEU A 339 24.35 -25.69 3.80
C LEU A 339 25.05 -25.80 5.15
N GLY A 340 25.59 -26.99 5.45
CA GLY A 340 26.04 -27.41 6.77
C GLY A 340 26.95 -26.42 7.51
N GLU A 341 27.20 -26.75 8.78
CA GLU A 341 27.77 -25.93 9.86
C GLU A 341 29.11 -25.19 9.58
N GLU A 342 29.69 -25.25 8.39
CA GLU A 342 30.93 -24.57 8.05
C GLU A 342 30.69 -23.28 7.24
N GLN A 343 30.49 -22.19 8.01
CA GLN A 343 30.49 -20.77 7.64
C GLN A 343 29.39 -20.31 6.64
N PRO A 344 28.41 -19.48 7.07
CA PRO A 344 27.42 -18.95 6.13
C PRO A 344 28.08 -17.93 5.18
N PRO A 345 28.16 -18.19 3.86
CA PRO A 345 28.50 -17.13 2.91
C PRO A 345 27.43 -16.05 2.99
N ARG A 346 27.83 -14.77 3.00
CA ARG A 346 26.89 -13.63 2.96
C ARG A 346 25.98 -13.79 1.74
N LEU A 347 24.74 -14.20 1.98
CA LEU A 347 23.79 -14.48 0.92
C LEU A 347 23.21 -13.15 0.46
N LEU A 348 23.36 -12.83 -0.83
CA LEU A 348 22.84 -11.59 -1.43
C LEU A 348 23.33 -10.31 -0.71
N PRO A 349 24.63 -10.00 -0.77
CA PRO A 349 25.25 -8.95 0.04
C PRO A 349 24.70 -7.53 -0.18
N ALA A 350 24.01 -7.27 -1.29
CA ALA A 350 23.38 -5.99 -1.60
C ALA A 350 21.86 -5.96 -1.35
N LEU A 351 21.28 -7.04 -0.81
CA LEU A 351 19.82 -7.17 -0.70
C LEU A 351 19.24 -6.18 0.31
N GLU A 352 18.33 -5.34 -0.19
CA GLU A 352 17.59 -4.32 0.57
C GLU A 352 16.13 -4.76 0.79
N ARG A 353 15.53 -5.47 -0.16
CA ARG A 353 14.13 -5.90 -0.08
C ARG A 353 13.96 -7.37 -0.46
N LEU A 354 13.33 -8.12 0.43
CA LEU A 354 12.99 -9.53 0.21
C LEU A 354 11.51 -9.75 0.51
N ASN A 355 10.77 -10.25 -0.49
CA ASN A 355 9.40 -10.70 -0.31
C ASN A 355 9.28 -12.16 -0.72
N VAL A 356 9.02 -13.03 0.25
CA VAL A 356 8.81 -14.47 0.10
C VAL A 356 7.45 -14.89 0.65
N SER A 357 6.55 -13.93 0.87
CA SER A 357 5.22 -14.20 1.43
C SER A 357 4.45 -15.23 0.61
N GLY A 358 3.87 -16.22 1.28
CA GLY A 358 3.16 -17.34 0.68
C GLY A 358 4.07 -18.45 0.11
N CYS A 359 5.40 -18.31 0.19
CA CYS A 359 6.32 -19.39 -0.19
C CYS A 359 6.32 -20.48 0.88
N PRO A 360 6.17 -21.77 0.54
CA PRO A 360 6.18 -22.87 1.50
C PRO A 360 7.61 -23.18 1.99
N LEU A 361 8.24 -22.21 2.67
CA LEU A 361 9.59 -22.33 3.21
C LEU A 361 9.65 -23.45 4.25
N ASN A 362 8.64 -23.54 5.13
CA ASN A 362 8.46 -24.61 6.13
C ASN A 362 9.67 -24.85 7.06
N GLY A 363 10.55 -23.86 7.18
CA GLY A 363 11.75 -23.87 8.01
C GLY A 363 11.59 -23.02 9.28
N THR A 364 12.66 -22.88 10.06
CA THR A 364 12.66 -21.97 11.21
C THR A 364 12.85 -20.51 10.77
N ALA A 365 12.40 -19.55 11.57
CA ALA A 365 12.69 -18.14 11.32
C ALA A 365 14.21 -17.85 11.31
N ALA A 366 14.98 -18.54 12.15
CA ALA A 366 16.44 -18.46 12.15
C ALA A 366 17.06 -18.95 10.82
N GLU A 367 16.57 -20.06 10.24
CA GLU A 367 17.03 -20.54 8.93
C GLU A 367 16.83 -19.52 7.80
N LEU A 368 15.82 -18.65 7.91
CA LEU A 368 15.59 -17.55 6.97
C LEU A 368 16.47 -16.33 7.26
N LEU A 369 16.53 -15.91 8.52
CA LEU A 369 17.16 -14.64 8.92
C LEU A 369 18.68 -14.73 9.03
N VAL A 370 19.22 -15.83 9.55
CA VAL A 370 20.67 -15.98 9.78
C VAL A 370 21.50 -15.80 8.50
N PRO A 371 21.12 -16.37 7.33
CA PRO A 371 21.88 -16.17 6.10
C PRO A 371 21.86 -14.73 5.55
N LEU A 372 20.84 -13.95 5.93
CA LEU A 372 20.68 -12.55 5.52
C LEU A 372 21.47 -11.59 6.44
N ALA A 373 22.13 -12.12 7.47
CA ALA A 373 22.91 -11.31 8.39
C ALA A 373 24.02 -10.51 7.70
N GLY A 374 23.97 -9.19 7.87
CA GLY A 374 24.97 -8.27 7.33
C GLY A 374 24.74 -7.84 5.88
N THR A 375 23.53 -8.06 5.34
CA THR A 375 23.03 -7.34 4.17
C THR A 375 22.41 -6.00 4.59
N PRO A 376 22.25 -5.02 3.69
CA PRO A 376 21.56 -3.75 3.97
C PRO A 376 20.02 -3.91 3.95
N LEU A 377 19.49 -5.02 4.48
CA LEU A 377 18.07 -5.36 4.39
C LEU A 377 17.23 -4.31 5.12
N GLN A 378 16.28 -3.71 4.41
CA GLN A 378 15.32 -2.72 4.88
C GLN A 378 13.92 -3.31 5.01
N SER A 379 13.53 -4.22 4.11
CA SER A 379 12.21 -4.82 4.10
C SER A 379 12.28 -6.33 3.94
N LEU A 380 11.60 -7.04 4.86
CA LEU A 380 11.39 -8.47 4.80
C LEU A 380 9.90 -8.79 4.94
N ALA A 381 9.32 -9.41 3.92
CA ALA A 381 7.98 -9.96 3.97
C ALA A 381 8.04 -11.48 3.78
N ALA A 382 7.57 -12.23 4.77
CA ALA A 382 7.51 -13.68 4.77
C ALA A 382 6.19 -14.20 5.40
N ALA A 383 5.10 -13.47 5.18
CA ALA A 383 3.78 -13.87 5.65
C ALA A 383 3.34 -15.22 5.07
N ARG A 384 2.65 -16.05 5.86
CA ARG A 384 2.07 -17.34 5.43
C ARG A 384 3.09 -18.27 4.75
N SER A 385 4.31 -18.31 5.29
CA SER A 385 5.43 -19.06 4.70
C SER A 385 5.73 -20.38 5.42
N GLY A 386 4.91 -20.73 6.42
CA GLY A 386 5.11 -21.92 7.26
C GLY A 386 6.33 -21.82 8.18
N LEU A 387 6.80 -20.60 8.48
CA LEU A 387 7.93 -20.38 9.37
C LEU A 387 7.58 -20.78 10.79
N ARG A 388 8.54 -21.36 11.51
CA ARG A 388 8.37 -21.81 12.90
C ARG A 388 9.50 -21.39 13.82
N GLY A 389 9.29 -21.57 15.12
CA GLY A 389 10.31 -21.35 16.14
C GLY A 389 10.51 -19.87 16.46
N GLU A 390 11.69 -19.54 16.97
CA GLU A 390 12.00 -18.23 17.52
C GLU A 390 12.76 -17.37 16.52
N LEU A 391 12.54 -16.06 16.60
CA LEU A 391 13.45 -15.10 15.97
C LEU A 391 14.77 -15.09 16.76
N PRO A 392 15.92 -15.11 16.08
CA PRO A 392 17.22 -15.21 16.74
C PRO A 392 17.49 -13.98 17.64
N ASN A 393 18.05 -14.21 18.85
CA ASN A 393 18.19 -13.20 19.92
C ASN A 393 19.48 -12.35 19.79
N GLN A 394 19.50 -11.20 20.48
CA GLN A 394 20.55 -10.17 20.42
C GLN A 394 21.89 -10.53 21.12
N THR A 395 21.90 -11.52 22.01
CA THR A 395 22.91 -11.62 23.08
C THR A 395 24.28 -12.16 22.68
N ASP A 396 24.46 -12.69 21.47
CA ASP A 396 25.72 -13.35 21.08
C ASP A 396 26.60 -12.55 20.12
N GLY A 397 26.36 -11.25 19.91
CA GLY A 397 27.17 -10.44 18.97
C GLY A 397 27.21 -11.01 17.53
N GLY A 398 26.38 -12.01 17.27
CA GLY A 398 26.37 -12.85 16.10
C GLY A 398 25.10 -12.58 15.32
N VAL A 399 25.28 -12.28 14.03
CA VAL A 399 24.27 -12.42 12.99
C VAL A 399 23.11 -11.40 13.02
N VAL A 400 22.33 -11.27 14.10
CA VAL A 400 21.08 -10.49 14.13
C VAL A 400 21.30 -8.99 14.29
N SER A 401 22.27 -8.58 15.11
CA SER A 401 22.62 -7.16 15.33
C SER A 401 23.02 -6.41 14.04
N ARG A 402 23.33 -7.15 12.96
CA ARG A 402 23.73 -6.59 11.66
C ARG A 402 22.56 -6.43 10.68
N LEU A 403 21.46 -7.15 10.86
CA LEU A 403 20.21 -6.94 10.12
C LEU A 403 19.40 -5.78 10.73
N GLU A 404 19.44 -5.67 12.05
CA GLU A 404 18.59 -4.79 12.83
C GLU A 404 18.90 -3.29 12.70
N SER A 405 20.10 -2.91 12.25
CA SER A 405 20.41 -1.49 12.05
C SER A 405 19.69 -0.88 10.84
N SER A 406 19.38 -1.68 9.82
CA SER A 406 18.75 -1.23 8.57
C SER A 406 17.31 -1.71 8.39
N LEU A 407 16.88 -2.76 9.10
CA LEU A 407 15.53 -3.32 8.93
C LEU A 407 14.46 -2.35 9.45
N GLU A 408 13.56 -1.94 8.57
CA GLU A 408 12.46 -1.02 8.85
C GLU A 408 11.10 -1.73 8.82
N TYR A 409 10.93 -2.70 7.91
CA TYR A 409 9.67 -3.39 7.66
C TYR A 409 9.82 -4.90 7.82
N LEU A 410 9.01 -5.50 8.70
CA LEU A 410 8.99 -6.94 8.96
C LEU A 410 7.56 -7.49 8.97
N ASP A 411 7.19 -8.25 7.94
CA ASP A 411 5.90 -8.97 7.88
C ASP A 411 6.13 -10.47 8.03
N LEU A 412 5.64 -11.03 9.14
CA LEU A 412 5.70 -12.45 9.51
C LEU A 412 4.32 -13.02 9.85
N ALA A 413 3.25 -12.40 9.36
CA ALA A 413 1.88 -12.81 9.62
C ALA A 413 1.61 -14.26 9.16
N GLY A 414 0.68 -14.98 9.81
CA GLY A 414 0.20 -16.28 9.33
C GLY A 414 1.23 -17.42 9.42
N ASN A 415 2.19 -17.35 10.34
CA ASN A 415 3.22 -18.36 10.56
C ASN A 415 2.96 -19.16 11.87
N GLN A 416 3.97 -19.91 12.34
CA GLN A 416 3.97 -20.73 13.56
C GLN A 416 5.12 -20.32 14.49
N LEU A 417 5.33 -19.01 14.64
CA LEU A 417 6.40 -18.48 15.48
C LEU A 417 6.11 -18.72 16.96
N SER A 418 7.16 -18.90 17.76
CA SER A 418 7.06 -19.12 19.20
C SER A 418 7.62 -17.98 20.05
N ALA A 419 8.60 -17.21 19.55
CA ALA A 419 9.13 -16.06 20.29
C ALA A 419 9.64 -14.94 19.37
N ILE A 420 9.47 -13.70 19.84
CA ILE A 420 9.96 -12.47 19.21
C ILE A 420 10.87 -11.76 20.21
N PRO A 421 12.18 -11.64 19.96
CA PRO A 421 13.09 -10.90 20.82
C PRO A 421 12.81 -9.40 20.72
N ARG A 422 13.52 -8.60 21.51
CA ARG A 422 13.57 -7.15 21.27
C ARG A 422 14.13 -6.92 19.86
N LEU A 423 13.49 -6.06 19.08
CA LEU A 423 13.93 -5.75 17.72
C LEU A 423 14.88 -4.54 17.72
N GLY A 424 15.55 -4.30 16.60
CA GLY A 424 16.32 -3.07 16.35
C GLY A 424 15.46 -1.81 16.43
N ALA A 425 16.08 -0.67 16.77
CA ALA A 425 15.37 0.60 16.88
C ALA A 425 14.80 1.12 15.54
N SER A 426 15.38 0.68 14.41
CA SER A 426 14.97 1.09 13.06
C SER A 426 13.64 0.49 12.60
N VAL A 427 13.13 -0.56 13.26
CA VAL A 427 11.88 -1.23 12.86
C VAL A 427 10.70 -0.30 13.11
N THR A 428 10.01 0.08 12.04
CA THR A 428 8.81 0.95 12.08
C THR A 428 7.53 0.19 11.77
N TYR A 429 7.62 -1.02 11.21
CA TYR A 429 6.48 -1.88 10.92
C TYR A 429 6.78 -3.35 11.25
N LEU A 430 5.88 -3.97 12.02
CA LEU A 430 5.93 -5.37 12.43
C LEU A 430 4.55 -6.02 12.33
N ASP A 431 4.39 -7.00 11.46
CA ASP A 431 3.17 -7.81 11.39
C ASP A 431 3.42 -9.25 11.86
N LEU A 432 2.73 -9.63 12.94
CA LEU A 432 2.72 -10.95 13.56
C LEU A 432 1.30 -11.52 13.62
N SER A 433 0.35 -10.93 12.91
CA SER A 433 -1.05 -11.33 12.93
C SER A 433 -1.25 -12.78 12.49
N SER A 434 -2.31 -13.43 12.97
CA SER A 434 -2.72 -14.77 12.59
C SER A 434 -1.66 -15.87 12.74
N ASN A 435 -0.72 -15.75 13.69
CA ASN A 435 0.20 -16.83 14.01
C ASN A 435 -0.54 -17.95 14.77
N ALA A 436 -0.33 -19.20 14.35
CA ALA A 436 -1.16 -20.33 14.83
C ALA A 436 -0.89 -20.75 16.28
N GLY A 437 0.30 -20.44 16.82
CA GLY A 437 0.71 -20.74 18.19
C GLY A 437 0.80 -19.50 19.07
N PRO A 438 0.88 -19.67 20.41
CA PRO A 438 1.17 -18.56 21.29
C PRO A 438 2.60 -18.05 21.06
N ILE A 439 2.77 -16.73 21.04
CA ILE A 439 4.07 -16.07 20.88
C ILE A 439 4.51 -15.47 22.20
N GLN A 440 5.75 -15.76 22.59
CA GLN A 440 6.45 -15.04 23.65
C GLN A 440 7.02 -13.72 23.11
N LEU A 441 6.59 -12.59 23.68
CA LEU A 441 7.18 -11.28 23.35
C LEU A 441 8.32 -10.95 24.31
N GLY A 442 9.46 -10.58 23.74
CA GLY A 442 10.62 -10.09 24.48
C GLY A 442 10.33 -8.75 25.16
N HIS A 443 11.01 -8.52 26.28
CA HIS A 443 10.88 -7.26 27.02
C HIS A 443 11.29 -6.07 26.14
N GLY A 444 10.49 -5.01 26.13
CA GLY A 444 10.76 -3.80 25.37
C GLY A 444 10.10 -3.74 23.99
N VAL A 445 9.43 -4.80 23.52
CA VAL A 445 8.69 -4.77 22.24
C VAL A 445 7.55 -3.74 22.32
N LEU A 446 6.80 -3.69 23.42
CA LEU A 446 5.77 -2.66 23.63
C LEU A 446 6.36 -1.25 23.76
N ASN A 447 7.55 -1.13 24.36
CA ASN A 447 8.26 0.15 24.40
C ASN A 447 8.60 0.69 23.00
N GLN A 448 8.85 -0.18 22.01
CA GLN A 448 9.14 0.26 20.64
C GLN A 448 7.91 0.88 19.97
N VAL A 449 6.72 0.34 20.22
CA VAL A 449 5.45 0.95 19.74
C VAL A 449 5.35 2.41 20.17
N VAL A 450 5.67 2.68 21.44
CA VAL A 450 5.55 4.01 22.04
C VAL A 450 6.70 4.92 21.63
N MET A 451 7.95 4.48 21.85
CA MET A 451 9.14 5.33 21.73
C MET A 451 9.63 5.50 20.29
N ASN A 452 9.43 4.48 19.45
CA ASN A 452 9.92 4.48 18.07
C ASN A 452 8.78 4.62 17.04
N HIS A 453 7.53 4.79 17.50
CA HIS A 453 6.34 4.83 16.66
C HIS A 453 6.21 3.59 15.75
N THR A 454 6.65 2.43 16.22
CA THR A 454 6.55 1.17 15.49
C THR A 454 5.09 0.73 15.40
N GLU A 455 4.59 0.51 14.19
CA GLU A 455 3.30 -0.17 13.99
C GLU A 455 3.45 -1.68 14.21
N VAL A 456 2.68 -2.23 15.13
CA VAL A 456 2.68 -3.64 15.51
C VAL A 456 1.29 -4.23 15.33
N TYR A 457 1.19 -5.27 14.51
CA TYR A 457 -0.04 -6.00 14.22
C TYR A 457 0.05 -7.41 14.80
N MET A 458 -0.91 -7.80 15.65
CA MET A 458 -1.00 -9.11 16.28
C MET A 458 -2.45 -9.61 16.34
N GLU A 459 -3.33 -9.13 15.47
CA GLU A 459 -4.70 -9.64 15.39
C GLU A 459 -4.70 -11.15 15.10
N GLY A 460 -5.51 -11.92 15.82
CA GLY A 460 -5.59 -13.38 15.67
C GLY A 460 -4.44 -14.16 16.30
N THR A 461 -3.49 -13.50 17.00
CA THR A 461 -2.32 -14.14 17.61
C THR A 461 -2.44 -14.17 19.14
N ARG A 462 -2.12 -15.32 19.76
CA ARG A 462 -2.15 -15.50 21.22
C ARG A 462 -0.80 -15.16 21.84
N LEU A 463 -0.78 -14.58 23.05
CA LEU A 463 0.45 -14.42 23.82
C LEU A 463 0.79 -15.63 24.69
N GLN A 464 2.09 -15.94 24.78
CA GLN A 464 2.63 -16.96 25.69
C GLN A 464 2.95 -16.41 27.08
N ASN A 465 3.37 -15.15 27.19
CA ASN A 465 3.74 -14.47 28.44
C ASN A 465 2.84 -13.25 28.76
N PRO A 466 1.51 -13.44 28.87
CA PRO A 466 0.58 -12.32 29.05
C PRO A 466 0.80 -11.55 30.36
N GLU A 467 1.29 -12.17 31.43
CA GLU A 467 1.54 -11.49 32.71
C GLU A 467 2.68 -10.47 32.62
N ASP A 468 3.78 -10.83 31.97
CA ASP A 468 4.93 -9.94 31.77
C ASP A 468 4.54 -8.75 30.87
N VAL A 469 3.85 -9.04 29.78
CA VAL A 469 3.37 -8.03 28.82
C VAL A 469 2.34 -7.11 29.49
N GLN A 470 1.49 -7.64 30.35
CA GLN A 470 0.53 -6.86 31.13
C GLN A 470 1.23 -5.90 32.11
N GLU A 471 2.29 -6.35 32.78
CA GLU A 471 3.06 -5.50 33.69
C GLU A 471 3.78 -4.38 32.92
N GLU A 472 4.37 -4.68 31.75
CA GLU A 472 4.96 -3.65 30.88
C GLU A 472 3.90 -2.66 30.37
N ALA A 473 2.74 -3.14 29.93
CA ALA A 473 1.63 -2.29 29.50
C ALA A 473 1.10 -1.38 30.62
N ARG A 474 1.08 -1.87 31.88
CA ARG A 474 0.70 -1.05 33.05
C ARG A 474 1.70 0.06 33.32
N ARG A 475 2.99 -0.18 33.14
CA ARG A 475 4.03 0.85 33.27
C ARG A 475 3.90 1.92 32.19
N LEU A 476 3.46 1.54 31.00
CA LEU A 476 3.24 2.41 29.84
C LEU A 476 1.80 2.94 29.74
N LYS A 477 0.99 2.84 30.79
CA LYS A 477 -0.47 3.10 30.73
C LYS A 477 -0.85 4.49 30.22
N GLU A 478 -0.06 5.52 30.53
CA GLU A 478 -0.30 6.89 30.04
C GLU A 478 -0.15 6.98 28.52
N GLU A 479 0.78 6.20 27.97
CA GLU A 479 1.12 6.17 26.54
C GLU A 479 0.30 5.12 25.77
N LEU A 480 -0.17 4.05 26.42
CA LEU A 480 -1.02 3.00 25.85
C LEU A 480 -2.44 3.02 26.45
N PRO A 481 -3.22 4.13 26.32
CA PRO A 481 -4.55 4.19 26.89
C PRO A 481 -5.50 3.23 26.15
N LEU A 482 -6.37 2.56 26.90
CA LEU A 482 -7.46 1.77 26.33
C LEU A 482 -8.62 2.68 25.97
N GLN A 483 -9.06 2.61 24.72
CA GLN A 483 -10.31 3.22 24.28
C GLN A 483 -11.45 2.23 24.48
N ASP A 484 -12.44 2.69 25.22
CA ASP A 484 -13.58 1.90 25.64
C ASP A 484 -14.62 1.77 24.52
N SER A 485 -14.56 0.65 23.80
CA SER A 485 -15.46 0.28 22.71
C SER A 485 -16.59 -0.65 23.18
N ARG A 486 -17.16 -0.40 24.36
CA ARG A 486 -18.24 -1.18 25.02
C ARG A 486 -19.59 -1.23 24.25
N ARG A 487 -19.61 -1.23 22.91
CA ARG A 487 -20.82 -1.37 22.06
C ARG A 487 -21.00 -2.78 21.48
N THR A 488 -19.93 -3.57 21.34
CA THR A 488 -19.97 -4.95 20.83
C THR A 488 -20.00 -5.94 22.00
N LEU A 489 -21.04 -6.75 22.06
CA LEU A 489 -21.23 -7.81 23.05
C LEU A 489 -20.83 -9.15 22.43
N HIS A 490 -19.90 -9.86 23.08
CA HIS A 490 -19.59 -11.24 22.72
C HIS A 490 -20.67 -12.18 23.25
N ALA A 491 -20.92 -13.28 22.55
CA ALA A 491 -21.98 -14.24 22.91
C ALA A 491 -21.75 -14.86 24.32
N GLU A 492 -20.50 -14.86 24.77
CA GLU A 492 -20.03 -15.33 26.05
C GLU A 492 -20.17 -14.30 27.19
N GLY A 493 -20.75 -13.11 26.91
CA GLY A 493 -21.16 -12.15 27.93
C GLY A 493 -20.09 -11.18 28.43
N TYR A 494 -19.02 -10.99 27.67
CA TYR A 494 -17.99 -9.98 27.94
C TYR A 494 -17.96 -8.90 26.86
N ALA A 495 -17.28 -7.80 27.18
CA ALA A 495 -16.93 -6.76 26.22
C ALA A 495 -15.45 -6.39 26.39
N CYS A 496 -14.79 -6.09 25.28
CA CYS A 496 -13.38 -5.72 25.26
C CYS A 496 -13.17 -4.28 24.79
N ALA A 497 -12.12 -3.67 25.34
CA ALA A 497 -11.55 -2.40 24.90
C ALA A 497 -10.35 -2.66 23.99
N HIS A 498 -10.02 -1.66 23.18
CA HIS A 498 -8.85 -1.69 22.30
C HIS A 498 -7.86 -0.61 22.75
N PHE A 499 -6.61 -0.69 22.33
CA PHE A 499 -5.70 0.45 22.48
C PHE A 499 -6.20 1.62 21.64
N ALA A 500 -6.13 2.84 22.17
CA ALA A 500 -6.49 4.05 21.43
C ALA A 500 -5.46 4.38 20.33
N LEU A 501 -4.25 3.80 20.42
CA LEU A 501 -3.19 3.96 19.45
C LEU A 501 -3.42 3.05 18.24
N PRO A 502 -3.48 3.59 17.01
CA PRO A 502 -3.62 2.78 15.80
C PRO A 502 -2.38 1.93 15.50
N ALA A 503 -1.24 2.29 16.11
CA ALA A 503 0.05 1.62 15.96
C ALA A 503 0.14 0.27 16.69
N LEU A 504 -0.80 -0.10 17.57
CA LEU A 504 -0.86 -1.44 18.16
C LEU A 504 -2.22 -2.06 17.93
N ARG A 505 -2.27 -3.02 17.01
CA ARG A 505 -3.50 -3.74 16.69
C ARG A 505 -3.43 -5.16 17.18
N VAL A 506 -4.43 -5.55 17.98
CA VAL A 506 -4.47 -6.83 18.66
C VAL A 506 -5.91 -7.34 18.69
N THR A 507 -6.06 -8.66 18.86
CA THR A 507 -7.35 -9.25 19.26
C THR A 507 -7.37 -9.33 20.79
N PRO A 508 -8.15 -8.49 21.49
CA PRO A 508 -8.07 -8.34 22.95
C PRO A 508 -8.16 -9.67 23.74
N GLU A 509 -8.99 -10.60 23.25
CA GLU A 509 -9.25 -11.90 23.85
C GLU A 509 -8.05 -12.85 23.78
N LEU A 510 -7.19 -12.66 22.78
CA LEU A 510 -6.01 -13.49 22.54
C LEU A 510 -4.74 -12.83 23.09
N PHE A 511 -4.74 -11.50 23.17
CA PHE A 511 -3.60 -10.71 23.60
C PHE A 511 -3.54 -10.59 25.13
N LEU A 512 -4.40 -9.76 25.75
CA LEU A 512 -4.44 -9.54 27.20
C LEU A 512 -5.89 -9.62 27.72
N PRO A 513 -6.53 -10.81 27.69
CA PRO A 513 -7.96 -10.95 27.97
C PRO A 513 -8.37 -10.48 29.38
N GLN A 514 -7.49 -10.59 30.38
CA GLN A 514 -7.77 -10.18 31.76
C GLN A 514 -7.59 -8.67 31.99
N TYR A 515 -6.90 -7.98 31.08
CA TYR A 515 -6.63 -6.54 31.17
C TYR A 515 -7.55 -5.73 30.26
N MET A 516 -7.88 -6.27 29.08
CA MET A 516 -8.58 -5.56 28.02
C MET A 516 -10.08 -5.89 27.96
N CYS A 517 -10.52 -6.99 28.55
CA CYS A 517 -11.91 -7.40 28.55
C CYS A 517 -12.50 -7.37 29.96
N LYS A 518 -13.83 -7.27 30.04
CA LYS A 518 -14.60 -7.38 31.29
C LYS A 518 -15.90 -8.15 31.09
N CYS A 519 -16.28 -8.94 32.08
CA CYS A 519 -17.63 -9.52 32.16
C CYS A 519 -18.65 -8.40 32.30
N ARG A 520 -19.76 -8.52 31.55
CA ARG A 520 -20.90 -7.60 31.68
C ARG A 520 -21.84 -8.08 32.79
N PRO A 521 -22.68 -7.17 33.32
CA PRO A 521 -23.82 -7.56 34.14
C PRO A 521 -24.59 -8.73 33.50
N GLY A 522 -24.97 -9.70 34.33
CA GLY A 522 -25.58 -10.97 33.93
C GLY A 522 -24.59 -12.13 33.84
N HIS A 523 -23.29 -11.84 33.88
CA HIS A 523 -22.22 -12.81 33.83
C HIS A 523 -21.27 -12.62 34.99
N PHE A 524 -20.67 -13.71 35.45
CA PHE A 524 -19.65 -13.70 36.50
C PHE A 524 -18.33 -14.24 35.95
N GLY A 525 -17.25 -13.92 36.63
CA GLY A 525 -15.88 -14.24 36.21
C GLY A 525 -15.06 -12.98 36.03
N LYS A 526 -14.01 -13.07 35.22
CA LYS A 526 -13.11 -11.95 34.95
C LYS A 526 -12.62 -11.97 33.50
N GLY A 527 -12.47 -10.80 32.90
CA GLY A 527 -11.83 -10.70 31.59
C GLY A 527 -12.72 -11.25 30.47
N ALA A 528 -12.14 -12.13 29.64
CA ALA A 528 -12.86 -12.86 28.58
C ALA A 528 -13.35 -14.26 29.03
N THR A 529 -13.18 -14.62 30.31
CA THR A 529 -13.57 -15.94 30.85
C THR A 529 -14.89 -15.88 31.63
N CYS A 530 -15.91 -15.30 31.01
CA CYS A 530 -17.20 -15.04 31.66
C CYS A 530 -18.17 -16.20 31.49
N GLN A 531 -19.03 -16.39 32.49
CA GLN A 531 -20.09 -17.38 32.47
C GLN A 531 -21.41 -16.73 32.83
N ALA A 532 -22.49 -17.10 32.13
CA ALA A 532 -23.82 -16.59 32.42
C ALA A 532 -24.26 -17.03 33.82
N CYS A 533 -24.90 -16.12 34.56
CA CYS A 533 -25.46 -16.47 35.85
C CYS A 533 -26.54 -17.56 35.70
N PRO A 534 -26.49 -18.64 36.50
CA PRO A 534 -27.53 -19.67 36.46
C PRO A 534 -28.88 -19.13 36.95
N ALA A 535 -29.96 -19.80 36.57
CA ALA A 535 -31.32 -19.46 36.98
C ALA A 535 -31.44 -19.31 38.52
N GLY A 536 -32.18 -18.29 38.95
CA GLY A 536 -32.31 -17.95 40.37
C GLY A 536 -31.14 -17.15 40.93
N THR A 537 -30.21 -16.68 40.08
CA THR A 537 -29.10 -15.79 40.46
C THR A 537 -28.97 -14.62 39.47
N PHE A 538 -28.20 -13.59 39.83
CA PHE A 538 -27.92 -12.43 38.98
C PHE A 538 -26.52 -11.84 39.25
N ALA A 539 -26.02 -11.02 38.34
CA ALA A 539 -24.83 -10.19 38.54
C ALA A 539 -25.09 -8.79 37.98
N ASP A 540 -24.93 -7.76 38.80
CA ASP A 540 -25.24 -6.36 38.46
C ASP A 540 -23.98 -5.50 38.22
N ASP A 541 -22.80 -6.02 38.54
CA ASP A 541 -21.51 -5.35 38.33
C ASP A 541 -20.68 -5.99 37.19
N GLU A 542 -19.76 -5.21 36.62
CA GLU A 542 -18.74 -5.74 35.69
C GLU A 542 -17.67 -6.53 36.46
N ASP A 543 -17.16 -7.63 35.86
CA ASP A 543 -16.18 -8.55 36.47
C ASP A 543 -16.58 -9.05 37.88
N GLN A 544 -17.87 -9.23 38.11
CA GLN A 544 -18.37 -9.77 39.37
C GLN A 544 -17.83 -11.20 39.56
N PRO A 545 -17.16 -11.52 40.68
CA PRO A 545 -16.47 -12.81 40.83
C PRO A 545 -17.42 -14.00 40.94
N LYS A 546 -18.67 -13.77 41.33
CA LYS A 546 -19.73 -14.78 41.47
C LYS A 546 -21.11 -14.15 41.37
N CYS A 547 -22.09 -14.89 40.88
CA CYS A 547 -23.48 -14.45 40.89
C CYS A 547 -24.05 -14.41 42.31
N GLU A 548 -24.98 -13.49 42.52
CA GLU A 548 -25.73 -13.34 43.75
C GLU A 548 -27.08 -14.04 43.63
N ALA A 549 -27.51 -14.70 44.70
CA ALA A 549 -28.80 -15.37 44.73
C ALA A 549 -29.94 -14.33 44.68
N CYS A 550 -30.99 -14.67 43.92
CA CYS A 550 -32.25 -13.97 44.01
C CYS A 550 -32.85 -14.12 45.42
N PRO A 551 -33.68 -13.16 45.88
CA PRO A 551 -34.36 -13.25 47.16
C PRO A 551 -35.17 -14.55 47.32
N ALA A 552 -35.40 -14.98 48.56
CA ALA A 552 -36.29 -16.11 48.83
C ALA A 552 -37.68 -15.88 48.20
N ASN A 553 -38.30 -16.94 47.67
CA ASN A 553 -39.55 -16.89 46.89
C ASN A 553 -39.46 -16.08 45.58
N SER A 554 -38.30 -16.08 44.93
CA SER A 554 -38.13 -15.58 43.57
C SER A 554 -37.23 -16.48 42.74
N THR A 555 -37.33 -16.35 41.41
CA THR A 555 -36.45 -17.00 40.45
C THR A 555 -36.04 -16.02 39.36
N SER A 556 -35.06 -16.34 38.55
CA SER A 556 -34.62 -15.51 37.43
C SER A 556 -34.22 -16.38 36.25
N ALA A 557 -34.23 -15.81 35.05
CA ALA A 557 -33.69 -16.49 33.87
C ALA A 557 -32.15 -16.58 33.94
N ASN A 558 -31.56 -17.49 33.17
CA ASN A 558 -30.10 -17.52 32.98
C ASN A 558 -29.61 -16.17 32.42
N GLY A 559 -28.48 -15.69 32.91
CA GLY A 559 -27.86 -14.43 32.45
C GLY A 559 -28.49 -13.16 33.02
N SER A 560 -29.22 -13.24 34.14
CA SER A 560 -29.92 -12.09 34.72
C SER A 560 -28.97 -11.01 35.23
N ALA A 561 -29.13 -9.79 34.72
CA ALA A 561 -28.16 -8.69 34.86
C ALA A 561 -28.43 -7.71 36.02
N ALA A 562 -29.49 -7.91 36.80
CA ALA A 562 -29.85 -7.03 37.90
C ALA A 562 -30.83 -7.70 38.86
N LEU A 563 -30.93 -7.16 40.08
CA LEU A 563 -31.86 -7.65 41.11
C LEU A 563 -33.34 -7.62 40.65
N ASN A 564 -33.72 -6.63 39.84
CA ASN A 564 -35.08 -6.49 39.33
C ASN A 564 -35.45 -7.56 38.28
N ALA A 565 -34.49 -8.35 37.79
CA ALA A 565 -34.75 -9.50 36.93
C ALA A 565 -35.18 -10.75 37.73
N CYS A 566 -35.11 -10.70 39.06
CA CYS A 566 -35.68 -11.74 39.92
C CYS A 566 -37.21 -11.58 39.98
N ASP A 567 -37.92 -12.56 39.43
CA ASP A 567 -39.37 -12.66 39.45
C ASP A 567 -39.83 -13.25 40.78
N CYS A 568 -40.45 -12.41 41.60
CA CYS A 568 -40.97 -12.79 42.91
C CYS A 568 -42.34 -13.44 42.76
N SER A 569 -42.60 -14.51 43.52
CA SER A 569 -43.94 -15.13 43.59
C SER A 569 -45.03 -14.15 44.03
N TYR A 570 -44.64 -13.04 44.69
CA TYR A 570 -45.48 -11.90 45.03
C TYR A 570 -44.63 -10.63 45.15
N GLY A 571 -45.21 -9.48 44.79
CA GLY A 571 -44.54 -8.19 44.93
C GLY A 571 -43.31 -8.06 44.03
N LYS A 572 -42.29 -7.33 44.51
CA LYS A 572 -41.04 -7.07 43.77
C LYS A 572 -39.83 -7.26 44.68
N PRO A 573 -38.65 -7.61 44.14
CA PRO A 573 -37.44 -7.72 44.93
C PRO A 573 -36.97 -6.34 45.41
N ARG A 574 -36.71 -6.21 46.72
CA ARG A 574 -36.21 -4.99 47.36
C ARG A 574 -35.17 -5.32 48.43
N GLY A 575 -34.34 -4.33 48.79
CA GLY A 575 -33.33 -4.43 49.85
C GLY A 575 -31.89 -4.37 49.34
N GLU A 576 -30.96 -4.23 50.28
CA GLU A 576 -29.52 -4.13 50.02
C GLU A 576 -28.85 -5.51 50.03
N LYS A 577 -27.61 -5.56 49.53
CA LYS A 577 -26.80 -6.80 49.43
C LYS A 577 -26.72 -7.52 50.79
N GLY A 578 -27.23 -8.75 50.83
CA GLY A 578 -27.28 -9.58 52.05
C GLY A 578 -28.59 -9.51 52.86
N ASN A 579 -29.50 -8.57 52.57
CA ASN A 579 -30.81 -8.46 53.21
C ASN A 579 -31.92 -8.17 52.18
N ARG A 580 -32.00 -9.03 51.15
CA ARG A 580 -32.97 -8.88 50.06
C ARG A 580 -34.18 -9.77 50.25
N SER A 581 -35.37 -9.25 50.01
CA SER A 581 -36.63 -9.99 50.11
C SER A 581 -37.64 -9.55 49.06
N CYS A 582 -38.58 -10.44 48.72
CA CYS A 582 -39.75 -10.09 47.92
C CYS A 582 -40.73 -9.30 48.77
N GLN A 583 -41.00 -8.06 48.36
CA GLN A 583 -41.78 -7.10 49.13
C GLN A 583 -42.93 -6.55 48.27
N CYS A 584 -44.13 -6.51 48.85
CA CYS A 584 -45.27 -5.81 48.26
C CYS A 584 -44.99 -4.31 48.17
N ASP A 585 -45.58 -3.62 47.18
CA ASP A 585 -45.44 -2.17 47.02
C ASP A 585 -46.10 -1.42 48.19
N ALA A 586 -45.77 -0.14 48.36
CA ALA A 586 -46.41 0.72 49.37
C ALA A 586 -47.95 0.65 49.28
N HIS A 587 -48.63 0.71 50.44
CA HIS A 587 -50.09 0.57 50.56
C HIS A 587 -50.66 -0.81 50.17
N THR A 588 -49.81 -1.82 50.01
CA THR A 588 -50.21 -3.22 49.85
C THR A 588 -49.48 -4.10 50.86
N ALA A 589 -50.14 -5.13 51.38
CA ALA A 589 -49.54 -6.05 52.35
C ALA A 589 -49.62 -7.50 51.86
N GLN A 590 -48.62 -8.30 52.24
CA GLN A 590 -48.57 -9.72 51.93
C GLN A 590 -49.61 -10.48 52.77
N LEU A 591 -50.51 -11.20 52.10
CA LEU A 591 -51.49 -12.11 52.71
C LEU A 591 -51.60 -13.37 51.84
N GLY A 592 -51.31 -14.55 52.40
CA GLY A 592 -51.44 -15.82 51.68
C GLY A 592 -50.57 -15.94 50.42
N GLY A 593 -49.43 -15.25 50.36
CA GLY A 593 -48.56 -15.24 49.17
C GLY A 593 -49.04 -14.32 48.05
N LEU A 594 -49.95 -13.39 48.30
CA LEU A 594 -50.39 -12.35 47.36
C LEU A 594 -50.23 -10.95 47.99
N CYS A 595 -50.03 -9.94 47.16
CA CYS A 595 -50.05 -8.54 47.59
C CYS A 595 -51.46 -7.99 47.50
N VAL A 596 -52.06 -7.68 48.64
CA VAL A 596 -53.45 -7.19 48.74
C VAL A 596 -53.43 -5.73 49.19
N PRO A 597 -54.24 -4.84 48.58
CA PRO A 597 -54.37 -3.46 49.02
C PRO A 597 -54.75 -3.35 50.50
N CYS A 598 -54.01 -2.55 51.27
CA CYS A 598 -54.23 -2.42 52.71
C CYS A 598 -55.58 -1.81 53.05
N SER A 599 -56.13 -0.97 52.18
CA SER A 599 -57.51 -0.46 52.28
C SER A 599 -58.56 -1.57 52.27
N LYS A 600 -58.32 -2.70 51.58
CA LYS A 600 -59.24 -3.85 51.58
C LYS A 600 -59.10 -4.71 52.84
N LEU A 601 -57.97 -4.61 53.53
CA LEU A 601 -57.68 -5.36 54.76
C LEU A 601 -57.91 -4.51 56.02
N HIS A 602 -58.26 -3.22 55.87
CA HIS A 602 -58.41 -2.25 56.95
C HIS A 602 -57.17 -2.18 57.87
N ILE A 603 -55.99 -2.14 57.26
CA ILE A 603 -54.69 -2.01 57.95
C ILE A 603 -53.93 -0.80 57.41
N ASP A 604 -53.08 -0.21 58.25
CA ASP A 604 -52.19 0.88 57.86
C ASP A 604 -50.80 0.33 57.46
N CYS A 605 -50.39 0.60 56.23
CA CYS A 605 -49.19 0.03 55.62
C CYS A 605 -48.54 1.02 54.61
N PRO A 606 -48.01 2.16 55.08
CA PRO A 606 -47.52 3.20 54.18
C PRO A 606 -46.25 2.77 53.44
N GLU A 607 -45.46 1.86 54.02
CA GLU A 607 -44.18 1.43 53.48
C GLU A 607 -44.25 0.06 52.77
N PRO A 608 -43.42 -0.18 51.73
CA PRO A 608 -43.28 -1.48 51.09
C PRO A 608 -42.87 -2.60 52.06
N GLY A 609 -43.21 -3.85 51.71
CA GLY A 609 -42.81 -5.03 52.50
C GLY A 609 -43.67 -5.33 53.73
N SER A 610 -44.79 -4.61 53.90
CA SER A 610 -45.75 -4.84 54.98
C SER A 610 -46.38 -6.23 54.91
N ILE A 611 -46.47 -6.92 56.05
CA ILE A 611 -47.11 -8.24 56.18
C ILE A 611 -48.48 -8.06 56.85
N ALA A 612 -49.54 -8.55 56.23
CA ALA A 612 -50.92 -8.30 56.68
C ALA A 612 -51.23 -8.87 58.07
N ALA A 613 -50.45 -9.83 58.56
CA ALA A 613 -50.55 -10.38 59.91
C ALA A 613 -49.90 -9.49 60.99
N HIS A 614 -49.01 -8.57 60.61
CA HIS A 614 -48.20 -7.76 61.53
C HIS A 614 -48.45 -6.25 61.40
N ALA A 615 -49.02 -5.80 60.28
CA ALA A 615 -49.32 -4.37 60.08
C ALA A 615 -50.34 -3.84 61.12
N PRO A 616 -50.22 -2.58 61.57
CA PRO A 616 -51.20 -1.94 62.44
C PRO A 616 -52.57 -1.84 61.77
N VAL A 617 -53.64 -1.92 62.55
CA VAL A 617 -55.03 -1.89 62.04
C VAL A 617 -55.47 -0.44 61.86
N GLU A 618 -56.20 -0.13 60.80
CA GLU A 618 -56.75 1.20 60.54
C GLU A 618 -57.72 1.61 61.66
N HIS A 619 -57.74 2.89 62.00
CA HIS A 619 -58.52 3.40 63.13
C HIS A 619 -60.02 3.08 62.97
N GLY A 620 -60.59 2.33 63.92
CA GLY A 620 -61.99 1.89 63.91
C GLY A 620 -62.19 0.40 63.56
N TYR A 621 -61.12 -0.33 63.21
CA TYR A 621 -61.15 -1.76 62.94
C TYR A 621 -60.30 -2.54 63.97
N ALA A 622 -60.58 -3.84 64.16
CA ALA A 622 -59.86 -4.71 65.10
C ALA A 622 -59.51 -6.07 64.45
N ARG A 623 -58.30 -6.60 64.70
CA ARG A 623 -57.86 -7.89 64.17
C ARG A 623 -58.42 -9.04 65.01
N ILE A 624 -59.13 -9.97 64.39
CA ILE A 624 -59.68 -11.16 65.06
C ILE A 624 -58.66 -12.30 64.88
N SER A 625 -58.00 -12.73 65.96
CA SER A 625 -57.03 -13.83 65.93
C SER A 625 -57.73 -15.20 65.90
N GLY A 626 -57.68 -15.90 64.76
CA GLY A 626 -58.26 -17.23 64.61
C GLY A 626 -57.33 -18.20 63.90
N SER A 627 -56.87 -19.23 64.62
CA SER A 627 -56.34 -20.45 64.01
C SER A 627 -57.50 -21.22 63.37
N LEU A 628 -57.55 -21.26 62.04
CA LEU A 628 -58.36 -22.22 61.29
C LEU A 628 -57.39 -23.17 60.60
N GLN A 629 -57.40 -24.43 61.05
CA GLN A 629 -56.64 -25.56 60.52
C GLN A 629 -57.00 -25.89 59.08
#